data_AF-A0A2S0WUJ8-F1
#
_entry.id   AF-A0A2S0WUJ8-F1
#
_cell.length_a   1.000
_cell.length_b   1.000
_cell.length_c   1.000
_cell.angle_alpha   90.00
_cell.angle_beta   90.00
_cell.angle_gamma   90.00
#
_symmetry.space_group_name_H-M   'P 1'
#
loop_
_entity.id
_entity.type
_entity.pdbx_description
1 polymer ?
#
loop_
_entity_poly.entity_id
_entity_poly.type
_entity_poly.pdbx_seq_one_letter_code
_entity_poly.pdbx_strand_id
1 'polypeptide(L)'
;MNQGADAPFGARDEQAPGASGSTGASGGGSGTRAALIAVSVLLFLEAAAMVALVVWLLVDLFALEPSSYATAIALLVLVAIGAIWVVAVAFASLRRAPWSRAAVIVWQILQVSIAVGAFQGLFARPDVGWALLVPAITVIGLLLWTPVRLAYTRDEGHTSA
;
A
#
# COMPACT_ATOMS: atom_id res chain seq x y z
N MET A 1 14.00 -36.38 60.21
CA MET A 1 14.09 -35.43 59.07
C MET A 1 15.56 -35.30 58.71
N ASN A 2 16.01 -36.06 57.71
CA ASN A 2 17.40 -36.06 57.25
C ASN A 2 17.50 -35.27 55.93
N GLN A 3 18.38 -34.28 55.90
CA GLN A 3 19.00 -33.75 54.69
C GLN A 3 20.49 -34.05 54.75
N GLY A 4 21.06 -34.49 53.62
CA GLY A 4 22.49 -34.37 53.34
C GLY A 4 23.26 -35.67 53.23
N ALA A 5 23.92 -35.83 52.06
CA ALA A 5 24.96 -36.82 51.72
C ALA A 5 24.36 -38.20 51.32
N ASP A 6 24.54 -38.78 50.13
CA ASP A 6 25.70 -38.84 49.25
C ASP A 6 25.28 -39.20 47.81
N ALA A 7 25.75 -38.46 46.81
CA ALA A 7 25.86 -38.98 45.43
C ALA A 7 27.20 -38.51 44.84
N PRO A 8 28.08 -39.44 44.45
CA PRO A 8 29.49 -39.17 44.19
C PRO A 8 29.77 -38.47 42.86
N PHE A 9 30.89 -37.74 42.86
CA PHE A 9 31.59 -37.19 41.70
C PHE A 9 31.90 -38.29 40.68
N GLY A 10 31.32 -38.19 39.48
CA GLY A 10 31.69 -38.99 38.32
C GLY A 10 30.61 -38.97 37.23
N ALA A 11 30.99 -38.54 36.02
CA ALA A 11 30.25 -38.67 34.76
C ALA A 11 29.20 -37.59 34.39
N ARG A 12 29.63 -36.32 34.24
CA ARG A 12 29.01 -35.40 33.25
C ARG A 12 30.01 -34.61 32.40
N ASP A 13 31.25 -35.07 32.31
CA ASP A 13 32.27 -34.50 31.43
C ASP A 13 32.33 -35.25 30.11
N GLU A 14 31.22 -35.32 29.35
CA GLU A 14 31.26 -35.87 27.98
C GLU A 14 30.09 -35.43 27.08
N GLN A 15 29.90 -34.12 26.98
CA GLN A 15 29.31 -33.53 25.77
C GLN A 15 30.37 -32.68 25.09
N ALA A 16 31.14 -33.36 24.23
CA ALA A 16 32.05 -32.75 23.30
C ALA A 16 31.28 -31.83 22.31
N PRO A 17 31.92 -30.75 21.85
CA PRO A 17 31.32 -29.74 21.00
C PRO A 17 31.03 -30.29 19.60
N GLY A 18 29.78 -30.65 19.35
CA GLY A 18 29.23 -30.92 18.03
C GLY A 18 29.23 -29.64 17.20
N ALA A 19 30.18 -29.57 16.27
CA ALA A 19 30.28 -28.53 15.28
C ALA A 19 29.07 -28.51 14.33
N SER A 20 28.82 -27.31 13.81
CA SER A 20 28.22 -26.98 12.51
C SER A 20 26.71 -27.17 12.31
N GLY A 21 26.04 -26.04 12.11
CA GLY A 21 25.19 -25.89 10.93
C GLY A 21 23.74 -25.48 11.18
N SER A 22 23.48 -24.19 11.35
CA SER A 22 22.77 -23.38 10.33
C SER A 22 22.29 -22.07 10.94
N THR A 23 23.14 -21.05 10.77
CA THR A 23 22.71 -19.66 10.63
C THR A 23 21.78 -19.59 9.41
N GLY A 24 20.50 -19.90 9.61
CA GLY A 24 19.51 -20.08 8.55
C GLY A 24 18.22 -19.31 8.79
N ALA A 25 18.31 -18.07 9.28
CA ALA A 25 17.13 -17.20 9.48
C ALA A 25 17.29 -15.85 8.78
N SER A 26 17.75 -15.85 7.52
CA SER A 26 17.83 -14.64 6.67
C SER A 26 16.95 -14.72 5.42
N GLY A 27 15.95 -15.60 5.39
CA GLY A 27 15.10 -15.85 4.21
C GLY A 27 13.84 -15.00 4.04
N GLY A 28 13.44 -14.20 5.04
CA GLY A 28 12.16 -13.49 5.07
C GLY A 28 12.19 -12.00 4.66
N GLY A 29 13.37 -11.44 4.36
CA GLY A 29 13.54 -10.00 4.19
C GLY A 29 13.27 -9.45 2.78
N SER A 30 13.41 -10.26 1.72
CA SER A 30 13.34 -9.79 0.34
C SER A 30 11.91 -9.53 -0.14
N GLY A 31 10.97 -10.43 0.16
CA GLY A 31 9.55 -10.32 -0.25
C GLY A 31 8.85 -9.12 0.38
N THR A 32 9.03 -8.90 1.69
CA THR A 32 8.43 -7.77 2.40
C THR A 32 8.98 -6.43 1.88
N ARG A 33 10.28 -6.34 1.57
CA ARG A 33 10.87 -5.11 1.01
C ARG A 33 10.35 -4.81 -0.40
N ALA A 34 10.23 -5.82 -1.26
CA ALA A 34 9.69 -5.63 -2.61
C ALA A 34 8.22 -5.22 -2.60
N ALA A 35 7.40 -5.84 -1.75
CA ALA A 35 6.00 -5.47 -1.56
C ALA A 35 5.84 -4.03 -1.06
N LEU A 36 6.68 -3.60 -0.11
CA LEU A 36 6.69 -2.22 0.39
C LEU A 36 7.07 -1.21 -0.71
N ILE A 37 8.10 -1.51 -1.51
CA ILE A 37 8.51 -0.63 -2.62
C ILE A 37 7.39 -0.50 -3.65
N ALA A 38 6.75 -1.61 -4.03
CA ALA A 38 5.65 -1.61 -4.98
C ALA A 38 4.48 -0.74 -4.49
N VAL A 39 4.06 -0.91 -3.23
CA VAL A 39 3.00 -0.10 -2.62
C VAL A 39 3.39 1.38 -2.55
N SER A 40 4.63 1.70 -2.18
CA SER A 40 5.10 3.08 -2.12
C SER A 40 5.11 3.75 -3.50
N VAL A 41 5.65 3.10 -4.53
CA VAL A 41 5.66 3.63 -5.91
C VAL A 41 4.24 3.88 -6.40
N LEU A 42 3.34 2.94 -6.15
CA LEU A 42 1.95 3.04 -6.52
C LEU A 42 1.26 4.24 -5.87
N LEU A 43 1.53 4.48 -4.59
CA LEU A 43 0.95 5.62 -3.88
C LEU A 43 1.45 6.97 -4.40
N PHE A 44 2.72 7.04 -4.81
CA PHE A 44 3.27 8.24 -5.42
C PHE A 44 2.67 8.51 -6.80
N LEU A 45 2.44 7.45 -7.59
CA LEU A 45 1.78 7.58 -8.89
C LEU A 45 0.33 8.06 -8.73
N GLU A 46 -0.38 7.54 -7.74
CA GLU A 46 -1.75 8.00 -7.41
C GLU A 46 -1.75 9.46 -6.94
N ALA A 47 -0.82 9.84 -6.07
CA ALA A 47 -0.67 11.22 -5.63
C ALA A 47 -0.45 12.18 -6.82
N ALA A 48 0.41 11.78 -7.76
CA ALA A 48 0.66 12.55 -8.97
C ALA A 48 -0.58 12.66 -9.86
N ALA A 49 -1.33 11.57 -10.05
CA ALA A 49 -2.58 11.57 -10.81
C ALA A 49 -3.61 12.52 -10.20
N MET A 50 -3.76 12.50 -8.88
CA MET A 50 -4.67 13.40 -8.15
C MET A 50 -4.26 14.87 -8.30
N VAL A 51 -2.96 15.18 -8.21
CA VAL A 51 -2.46 16.55 -8.44
C VAL A 51 -2.73 17.00 -9.87
N ALA A 52 -2.47 16.14 -10.86
CA ALA A 52 -2.76 16.44 -12.27
C ALA A 52 -4.25 16.72 -12.49
N LEU A 53 -5.13 15.96 -11.81
CA LEU A 53 -6.57 16.14 -11.89
C LEU A 53 -7.01 17.50 -11.30
N VAL A 54 -6.43 17.91 -10.17
CA VAL A 54 -6.67 19.25 -9.58
C VAL A 54 -6.26 20.35 -10.56
N VAL A 55 -5.09 20.23 -11.18
CA VAL A 55 -4.59 21.20 -12.16
C VAL A 55 -5.53 21.23 -13.38
N TRP A 56 -5.98 20.08 -13.86
CA TRP A 56 -6.94 20.01 -14.96
C TRP A 56 -8.27 20.68 -14.62
N LEU A 57 -8.85 20.39 -13.44
CA LEU A 57 -10.08 21.03 -12.96
C LEU A 57 -9.92 22.55 -12.78
N LEU A 58 -8.74 23.02 -12.37
CA LEU A 58 -8.44 24.46 -12.32
C LEU A 58 -8.46 25.08 -13.71
N VAL A 59 -7.75 24.48 -14.67
CA VAL A 59 -7.74 24.96 -16.06
C VAL A 59 -9.16 24.97 -16.62
N ASP A 60 -9.90 23.89 -16.41
CA ASP A 60 -11.29 23.73 -16.85
C ASP A 60 -12.22 24.82 -16.28
N LEU A 61 -12.07 25.17 -15.00
CA LEU A 61 -12.85 26.23 -14.33
C LEU A 61 -12.59 27.63 -14.92
N PHE A 62 -11.38 27.90 -15.41
CA PHE A 62 -10.99 29.21 -15.96
C PHE A 62 -11.09 29.29 -17.49
N ALA A 63 -10.95 28.16 -18.20
CA ALA A 63 -10.90 28.11 -19.66
C ALA A 63 -12.25 27.73 -20.29
N LEU A 64 -13.11 27.02 -19.57
CA LEU A 64 -14.45 26.64 -20.04
C LEU A 64 -15.51 27.31 -19.19
N GLU A 65 -16.66 27.63 -19.78
CA GLU A 65 -17.82 28.17 -19.06
C GLU A 65 -18.58 27.00 -18.39
N PRO A 66 -18.51 26.83 -17.06
CA PRO A 66 -19.14 25.70 -16.40
C PRO A 66 -20.65 25.91 -16.37
N SER A 67 -21.41 24.86 -16.64
CA SER A 67 -22.88 24.87 -16.49
C SER A 67 -23.34 25.22 -15.06
N SER A 68 -22.47 25.01 -14.06
CA SER A 68 -22.67 25.45 -12.68
C SER A 68 -21.33 25.66 -11.98
N TYR A 69 -21.00 26.92 -11.67
CA TYR A 69 -19.81 27.25 -10.89
C TYR A 69 -19.83 26.62 -9.49
N ALA A 70 -21.01 26.51 -8.87
CA ALA A 70 -21.13 25.92 -7.53
C ALA A 70 -20.68 24.45 -7.51
N THR A 71 -21.14 23.64 -8.48
CA THR A 71 -20.71 22.25 -8.61
C THR A 71 -19.23 22.14 -8.96
N ALA A 72 -18.76 22.96 -9.91
CA ALA A 72 -17.37 22.92 -10.34
C ALA A 72 -16.39 23.23 -9.19
N ILE A 73 -16.69 24.27 -8.41
CA ILE A 73 -15.88 24.66 -7.23
C ILE A 73 -15.97 23.57 -6.15
N ALA A 74 -17.15 23.03 -5.87
CA ALA A 74 -17.31 21.97 -4.86
C ALA A 74 -16.48 20.73 -5.20
N LEU A 75 -16.51 20.27 -6.46
CA LEU A 75 -15.70 19.15 -6.92
C LEU A 75 -14.20 19.47 -6.88
N LEU A 76 -13.80 20.67 -7.32
CA LEU A 76 -12.40 21.09 -7.25
C LEU A 76 -11.87 21.07 -5.81
N VAL A 77 -12.62 21.64 -4.86
CA VAL A 77 -12.23 21.66 -3.45
C VAL A 77 -12.15 20.23 -2.88
N LEU A 78 -13.14 19.39 -3.17
CA LEU A 78 -13.16 18.00 -2.73
C LEU A 78 -11.94 17.22 -3.25
N VAL A 79 -11.65 17.32 -4.55
CA VAL A 79 -10.51 16.66 -5.19
C VAL A 79 -9.18 17.23 -4.67
N ALA A 80 -9.09 18.55 -4.43
CA ALA A 80 -7.90 19.18 -3.87
C ALA A 80 -7.59 18.71 -2.44
N ILE A 81 -8.61 18.62 -1.58
CA ILE A 81 -8.47 18.05 -0.24
C ILE A 81 -7.98 16.60 -0.33
N GLY A 82 -8.57 15.83 -1.25
CA GLY A 82 -8.16 14.47 -1.54
C GLY A 82 -6.69 14.37 -1.96
N ALA A 83 -6.25 15.21 -2.90
CA ALA A 83 -4.86 15.24 -3.37
C ALA A 83 -3.88 15.54 -2.23
N ILE A 84 -4.17 16.54 -1.39
CA ILE A 84 -3.35 16.87 -0.21
C ILE A 84 -3.26 15.68 0.75
N TRP A 85 -4.39 15.02 1.01
CA TRP A 85 -4.42 13.82 1.85
C TRP A 85 -3.53 12.72 1.27
N VAL A 86 -3.70 12.36 -0.01
CA VAL A 86 -2.94 11.27 -0.64
C VAL A 86 -1.44 11.55 -0.62
N VAL A 87 -1.04 12.80 -0.89
CA VAL A 87 0.35 13.23 -0.78
C VAL A 87 0.86 13.02 0.65
N ALA A 88 0.09 13.40 1.67
CA ALA A 88 0.46 13.16 3.07
C ALA A 88 0.60 11.66 3.39
N VAL A 89 -0.30 10.80 2.87
CA VAL A 89 -0.21 9.34 3.05
C VAL A 89 0.99 8.75 2.31
N ALA A 90 1.37 9.30 1.14
CA ALA A 90 2.57 8.88 0.41
C ALA A 90 3.83 9.15 1.21
N PHE A 91 3.92 10.34 1.82
CA PHE A 91 5.02 10.66 2.73
C PHE A 91 4.99 9.85 4.03
N ALA A 92 3.81 9.55 4.59
CA ALA A 92 3.69 8.68 5.76
C ALA A 92 4.08 7.23 5.45
N SER A 93 3.81 6.76 4.22
CA SER A 93 4.22 5.44 3.71
C SER A 93 5.74 5.31 3.64
N LEU A 94 6.45 6.35 3.16
CA LEU A 94 7.92 6.39 3.18
C LEU A 94 8.50 6.24 4.60
N ARG A 95 7.81 6.78 5.60
CA ARG A 95 8.20 6.68 7.02
C ARG A 95 7.88 5.31 7.63
N ARG A 96 7.36 4.35 6.85
CA ARG A 96 6.93 2.99 7.27
C ARG A 96 5.94 3.01 8.43
N ALA A 97 5.11 4.04 8.50
CA ALA A 97 4.21 4.19 9.62
C ALA A 97 3.05 3.17 9.52
N PRO A 98 2.73 2.42 10.59
CA PRO A 98 1.81 1.27 10.51
C PRO A 98 0.37 1.65 10.13
N TRP A 99 -0.04 2.88 10.45
CA TRP A 99 -1.34 3.47 10.09
C TRP A 99 -1.54 3.77 8.60
N SER A 100 -0.45 3.83 7.80
CA SER A 100 -0.52 4.14 6.37
C SER A 100 -1.38 3.13 5.62
N ARG A 101 -1.32 1.84 5.98
CA ARG A 101 -2.05 0.77 5.29
C ARG A 101 -3.57 0.97 5.31
N ALA A 102 -4.13 1.28 6.48
CA ALA A 102 -5.55 1.53 6.62
C ALA A 102 -5.97 2.78 5.83
N ALA A 103 -5.13 3.83 5.84
CA ALA A 103 -5.38 5.06 5.11
C ALA A 103 -5.45 4.85 3.59
N VAL A 104 -4.61 3.98 3.01
CA VAL A 104 -4.68 3.64 1.57
C VAL A 104 -6.02 3.01 1.21
N ILE A 105 -6.51 2.07 2.02
CA ILE A 105 -7.77 1.38 1.76
C ILE A 105 -8.95 2.35 1.84
N VAL A 106 -8.99 3.18 2.88
CA VAL A 106 -10.00 4.22 3.05
C VAL A 106 -10.00 5.16 1.85
N TRP A 107 -8.81 5.56 1.38
CA TRP A 107 -8.67 6.42 0.22
C TRP A 107 -9.27 5.79 -1.06
N GLN A 108 -9.01 4.51 -1.31
CA GLN A 108 -9.58 3.82 -2.49
C GLN A 108 -11.10 3.81 -2.47
N ILE A 109 -11.71 3.56 -1.30
CA ILE A 109 -13.16 3.58 -1.14
C ILE A 109 -13.71 5.00 -1.39
N LEU A 110 -13.07 6.02 -0.81
CA LEU A 110 -13.46 7.41 -1.02
C LEU A 110 -13.35 7.81 -2.49
N GLN A 111 -12.24 7.49 -3.16
CA GLN A 111 -12.02 7.83 -4.57
C GLN A 111 -13.08 7.21 -5.49
N VAL A 112 -13.41 5.93 -5.29
CA VAL A 112 -14.50 5.28 -6.04
C VAL A 112 -15.84 5.95 -5.73
N SER A 113 -16.11 6.27 -4.47
CA SER A 113 -17.35 6.93 -4.06
C SER A 113 -17.50 8.32 -4.70
N ILE A 114 -16.41 9.09 -4.75
CA ILE A 114 -16.36 10.41 -5.40
C ILE A 114 -16.55 10.24 -6.92
N ALA A 115 -15.91 9.26 -7.54
CA ALA A 115 -16.05 8.98 -8.98
C ALA A 115 -17.51 8.62 -9.34
N VAL A 116 -18.13 7.73 -8.57
CA VAL A 116 -19.55 7.37 -8.73
C VAL A 116 -20.44 8.59 -8.50
N GLY A 117 -20.15 9.40 -7.47
CA GLY A 117 -20.77 10.70 -7.22
C GLY A 117 -20.71 11.63 -8.44
N ALA A 118 -19.57 11.67 -9.14
CA ALA A 118 -19.41 12.52 -10.33
C ALA A 118 -20.26 12.05 -11.53
N PHE A 119 -20.64 10.78 -11.60
CA PHE A 119 -21.54 10.25 -12.64
C PHE A 119 -23.02 10.52 -12.38
N GLN A 120 -23.40 10.87 -11.14
CA GLN A 120 -24.80 11.00 -10.72
C GLN A 120 -25.14 12.42 -10.25
N GLY A 121 -26.40 12.83 -10.44
CA GLY A 121 -26.91 14.14 -10.00
C GLY A 121 -27.22 15.11 -11.15
N LEU A 122 -27.84 16.24 -10.82
CA LEU A 122 -28.33 17.25 -11.81
C LEU A 122 -27.21 17.91 -12.63
N PHE A 123 -25.98 17.89 -12.11
CA PHE A 123 -24.79 18.45 -12.75
C PHE A 123 -23.69 17.39 -12.87
N ALA A 124 -24.07 16.13 -13.15
CA ALA A 124 -23.13 15.05 -13.35
C ALA A 124 -22.06 15.43 -14.39
N ARG A 125 -20.80 15.14 -14.06
CA ARG A 125 -19.63 15.38 -14.91
C ARG A 125 -18.96 14.04 -15.22
N PRO A 126 -19.43 13.29 -16.23
CA PRO A 126 -18.90 11.97 -16.55
C PRO A 126 -17.40 11.99 -16.84
N ASP A 127 -16.91 13.08 -17.44
CA ASP A 127 -15.49 13.26 -17.73
C ASP A 127 -14.64 13.22 -16.46
N VAL A 128 -15.09 13.87 -15.39
CA VAL A 128 -14.43 13.88 -14.07
C VAL A 128 -14.57 12.52 -13.39
N GLY A 129 -15.74 11.87 -13.52
CA GLY A 129 -15.95 10.51 -13.04
C GLY A 129 -14.95 9.54 -13.63
N TRP A 130 -14.75 9.58 -14.96
CA TRP A 130 -13.74 8.77 -15.64
C TRP A 130 -12.32 9.15 -15.24
N ALA A 131 -12.03 10.44 -15.12
CA ALA A 131 -10.70 10.91 -14.72
C ALA A 131 -10.32 10.51 -13.28
N LEU A 132 -11.29 10.25 -12.39
CA LEU A 132 -11.06 9.68 -11.05
C LEU A 132 -11.04 8.14 -11.05
N LEU A 133 -11.89 7.52 -11.88
CA LEU A 133 -12.06 6.07 -11.91
C LEU A 133 -10.89 5.37 -12.61
N VAL A 134 -10.37 5.95 -13.69
CA VAL A 134 -9.24 5.37 -14.44
C VAL A 134 -7.99 5.23 -13.58
N PRO A 135 -7.54 6.24 -12.80
CA PRO A 135 -6.44 6.09 -11.85
C PRO A 135 -6.71 4.98 -10.83
N ALA A 136 -7.90 4.96 -10.21
CA ALA A 136 -8.27 3.94 -9.23
C ALA A 136 -8.18 2.52 -9.80
N ILE A 137 -8.77 2.28 -10.98
CA ILE A 137 -8.74 0.99 -11.67
C ILE A 137 -7.31 0.65 -12.10
N THR A 138 -6.54 1.63 -12.57
CA THR A 138 -5.13 1.42 -12.95
C THR A 138 -4.32 0.97 -11.76
N VAL A 139 -4.48 1.63 -10.61
CA VAL A 139 -3.82 1.27 -9.36
C VAL A 139 -4.22 -0.12 -8.90
N ILE A 140 -5.53 -0.43 -8.88
CA ILE A 140 -6.04 -1.75 -8.53
C ILE A 140 -5.51 -2.82 -9.51
N GLY A 141 -5.52 -2.54 -10.81
CA GLY A 141 -5.03 -3.43 -11.85
C GLY A 141 -3.53 -3.71 -11.71
N LEU A 142 -2.71 -2.69 -11.49
CA LEU A 142 -1.29 -2.85 -11.17
C LEU A 142 -1.09 -3.65 -9.88
N LEU A 143 -1.92 -3.41 -8.86
CA LEU A 143 -1.89 -4.11 -7.58
C LEU A 143 -2.39 -5.56 -7.69
N LEU A 144 -3.18 -5.92 -8.71
CA LEU A 144 -3.60 -7.29 -8.94
C LEU A 144 -2.63 -8.03 -9.88
N TRP A 145 -1.99 -7.32 -10.81
CA TRP A 145 -1.08 -7.90 -11.81
C TRP A 145 0.34 -8.11 -11.28
N THR A 146 0.84 -7.21 -10.44
CA THR A 146 2.25 -7.21 -9.99
C THR A 146 2.54 -8.19 -8.83
N PRO A 147 1.69 -8.35 -7.79
CA PRO A 147 2.03 -9.17 -6.63
C PRO A 147 1.73 -10.67 -6.77
N VAL A 148 1.05 -11.11 -7.82
CA VAL A 148 0.94 -12.56 -8.13
C VAL A 148 2.25 -13.09 -8.72
N ARG A 149 3.06 -12.27 -9.41
CA ARG A 149 4.31 -12.75 -10.02
C ARG A 149 5.48 -12.81 -9.05
N LEU A 150 5.48 -12.01 -7.98
CA LEU A 150 6.56 -12.01 -6.98
C LEU A 150 6.36 -13.04 -5.86
N ALA A 151 5.14 -13.56 -5.68
CA ALA A 151 4.81 -14.51 -4.61
C ALA A 151 4.82 -15.98 -5.08
N TYR A 152 4.60 -16.26 -6.37
CA TYR A 152 4.52 -17.64 -6.89
C TYR A 152 5.85 -18.23 -7.39
N THR A 153 6.97 -17.49 -7.38
CA THR A 153 8.27 -18.01 -7.86
C THR A 153 9.19 -18.55 -6.77
N ARG A 154 8.71 -18.77 -5.53
CA ARG A 154 9.50 -19.54 -4.55
C ARG A 154 9.18 -21.03 -4.73
N ASP A 155 9.81 -21.58 -5.76
CA ASP A 155 10.32 -22.94 -5.89
C ASP A 155 9.82 -23.91 -4.81
N GLU A 156 8.75 -24.65 -5.12
CA GLU A 156 8.51 -25.97 -4.54
C GLU A 156 9.56 -26.93 -5.10
N GLY A 157 10.82 -26.61 -4.82
CA GLY A 157 11.98 -27.29 -5.29
C GLY A 157 12.54 -28.16 -4.18
N HIS A 158 11.98 -29.37 -4.06
CA HIS A 158 12.67 -30.62 -3.72
C HIS A 158 13.71 -30.59 -2.58
N THR A 159 13.34 -31.15 -1.42
CA THR A 159 14.15 -32.19 -0.76
C THR A 159 13.26 -33.04 0.16
N SER A 160 12.75 -34.14 -0.40
CA SER A 160 12.26 -35.31 0.32
C SER A 160 13.18 -36.48 0.00
N ALA A 161 14.10 -36.81 0.92
CA ALA A 161 14.69 -38.13 1.21
C ALA A 161 15.94 -37.96 2.07
#